data_AF-A0AAD5GU83-F1
#
_entry.id   AF-A0AAD5GU83-F1
#
_cell.length_a   1.000
_cell.length_b   1.000
_cell.length_c   1.000
_cell.angle_alpha   90.00
_cell.angle_beta   90.00
_cell.angle_gamma   90.00
#
_symmetry.space_group_name_H-M   'P 1'
#
loop_
_entity.id
_entity.type
_entity.pdbx_description
1 polymer ?
#
loop_
_entity_poly.entity_id
_entity_poly.type
_entity_poly.pdbx_seq_one_letter_code
_entity_poly.pdbx_strand_id
1 'polypeptide(L)'
;MMYSYSSGLSELSFDPRPEIRQHALQVLFDTLRIYGHHFNLPLWERVFESVLFPIFDYVRHAIDPSGDNSLSEHGLNGDGELDQDSWLYETCTVSLQLVVDLFLNFYSTVNLLLKKVLALLVSFIKRPHQSLAGIGVAAFVRLISNAGELFSDDKWLEVVSSLKEAANATLPDFFFVFDNNNTFPNHDDESAERGSVESAESSMQDDDLEKSRRARLYTAISDVKCRAAVQLLLIQAITEIQNMYRPQLSVKNTMILLDAVHGMANHAHKINTDVTLRSNLQDLGPITQMQDPPLLRLENESYQMCFTLLKNLETDKPPFYEESHVEAYLVDLCHQVLKSYVEIAHVTNMSPNNQPHWLIPLGSGKKRELASRGPVVVASLHAICSLEDSSFEKNLARFFPLFSRLIRCEHGSYEVQVALSEMLSSTVGPILFRLC
;
A
#
# COMPACT_ATOMS: atom_id res chain seq x y z
N MET A 1 35.28 22.06 14.83
CA MET A 1 35.05 23.13 13.83
C MET A 1 34.24 22.62 12.63
N MET A 2 34.62 21.50 12.00
CA MET A 2 33.81 20.91 10.90
C MET A 2 32.40 20.50 11.34
N TYR A 3 32.26 19.86 12.51
CA TYR A 3 30.94 19.45 13.06
C TYR A 3 29.97 20.63 13.28
N SER A 4 30.41 21.70 13.95
CA SER A 4 29.58 22.88 14.19
C SER A 4 29.20 23.62 12.91
N TYR A 5 30.09 23.60 11.91
CA TYR A 5 29.84 24.18 10.59
C TYR A 5 28.79 23.38 9.81
N SER A 6 28.90 22.04 9.81
CA SER A 6 27.93 21.16 9.15
C SER A 6 26.53 21.22 9.79
N SER A 7 26.45 21.38 11.12
CA SER A 7 25.17 21.58 11.81
C SER A 7 24.45 22.85 11.36
N GLY A 8 25.18 23.98 11.22
CA GLY A 8 24.59 25.23 10.73
C GLY A 8 24.12 25.14 9.27
N LEU A 9 24.80 24.36 8.41
CA LEU A 9 24.35 24.13 7.04
C LEU A 9 23.11 23.22 6.97
N SER A 10 23.00 22.25 7.89
CA SER A 10 21.80 21.42 8.02
C SER A 10 20.56 22.28 8.32
N GLU A 11 20.67 23.24 9.22
CA GLU A 11 19.56 24.15 9.55
C GLU A 11 19.14 25.02 8.36
N LEU A 12 20.10 25.44 7.52
CA LEU A 12 19.83 26.26 6.33
C LEU A 12 19.30 25.45 5.14
N SER A 13 19.23 24.12 5.22
CA SER A 13 18.84 23.25 4.11
C SER A 13 17.37 23.37 3.70
N PHE A 14 16.53 23.96 4.56
CA PHE A 14 15.13 24.31 4.26
C PHE A 14 14.86 25.82 4.39
N ASP A 15 15.87 26.68 4.17
CA ASP A 15 15.65 28.14 4.11
C ASP A 15 14.63 28.49 2.99
N PRO A 16 13.68 29.42 3.23
CA PRO A 16 12.71 29.83 2.23
C PRO A 16 13.33 30.37 0.94
N ARG A 17 14.55 30.92 1.02
CA ARG A 17 15.28 31.48 -0.13
C ARG A 17 16.00 30.38 -0.92
N PRO A 18 15.67 30.19 -2.21
CA PRO A 18 16.20 29.08 -3.02
C PRO A 18 17.72 29.05 -3.09
N GLU A 19 18.37 30.21 -3.24
CA GLU A 19 19.82 30.30 -3.38
C GLU A 19 20.54 29.82 -2.13
N ILE A 20 19.96 30.07 -0.95
CA ILE A 20 20.57 29.72 0.33
C ILE A 20 20.42 28.23 0.61
N ARG A 21 19.21 27.66 0.44
CA ARG A 21 19.02 26.22 0.62
C ARG A 21 19.84 25.40 -0.36
N GLN A 22 19.90 25.81 -1.64
CA GLN A 22 20.71 25.12 -2.66
C GLN A 22 22.20 25.20 -2.33
N HIS A 23 22.70 26.38 -1.99
CA HIS A 23 24.11 26.56 -1.63
C HIS A 23 24.47 25.82 -0.33
N ALA A 24 23.59 25.80 0.67
CA ALA A 24 23.81 25.08 1.93
C ALA A 24 23.92 23.57 1.71
N LEU A 25 22.97 22.98 0.96
CA LEU A 25 23.00 21.57 0.59
C LEU A 25 24.26 21.24 -0.23
N GLN A 26 24.58 22.06 -1.23
CA GLN A 26 25.75 21.86 -2.07
C GLN A 26 27.04 21.85 -1.24
N VAL A 27 27.29 22.90 -0.46
CA VAL A 27 28.51 23.00 0.36
C VAL A 27 28.59 21.88 1.38
N LEU A 28 27.47 21.50 2.00
CA LEU A 28 27.43 20.41 2.97
C LEU A 28 27.84 19.08 2.33
N PHE A 29 27.17 18.67 1.26
CA PHE A 29 27.43 17.38 0.63
C PHE A 29 28.78 17.33 -0.10
N ASP A 30 29.24 18.44 -0.69
CA ASP A 30 30.57 18.51 -1.30
C ASP A 30 31.68 18.40 -0.24
N THR A 31 31.51 19.03 0.92
CA THR A 31 32.45 18.87 2.05
C THR A 31 32.51 17.42 2.50
N LEU A 32 31.36 16.75 2.65
CA LEU A 32 31.30 15.35 3.06
C LEU A 32 31.91 14.42 2.00
N ARG A 33 31.71 14.70 0.70
CA ARG A 33 32.35 13.94 -0.39
C ARG A 33 33.86 14.12 -0.41
N ILE A 34 34.35 15.34 -0.26
CA ILE A 34 35.79 15.65 -0.31
C ILE A 34 36.51 15.03 0.90
N TYR A 35 36.00 15.20 2.11
CA TYR A 35 36.72 14.81 3.33
C TYR A 35 36.29 13.45 3.90
N GLY A 36 35.18 12.88 3.45
CA GLY A 36 34.57 11.68 4.03
C GLY A 36 35.45 10.43 4.04
N HIS A 37 36.46 10.35 3.17
CA HIS A 37 37.42 9.25 3.16
C HIS A 37 38.33 9.22 4.41
N HIS A 38 38.40 10.31 5.18
CA HIS A 38 39.10 10.36 6.47
C HIS A 38 38.22 9.94 7.65
N PHE A 39 36.91 9.74 7.44
CA PHE A 39 35.98 9.46 8.52
C PHE A 39 35.93 7.96 8.81
N ASN A 40 36.04 7.61 10.09
CA ASN A 40 35.74 6.26 10.54
C ASN A 40 34.24 6.07 10.76
N LEU A 41 33.80 4.83 10.97
CA LEU A 41 32.39 4.52 11.18
C LEU A 41 31.74 5.37 12.29
N PRO A 42 32.28 5.48 13.53
CA PRO A 42 31.66 6.30 14.58
C PRO A 42 31.45 7.77 14.20
N LEU A 43 32.38 8.35 13.43
CA LEU A 43 32.22 9.71 12.93
C LEU A 43 31.13 9.78 11.85
N TRP A 44 31.07 8.80 10.95
CA TRP A 44 29.97 8.67 10.00
C TRP A 44 28.61 8.53 10.71
N GLU A 45 28.50 7.71 11.76
CA GLU A 45 27.25 7.60 12.52
C GLU A 45 26.78 8.96 13.04
N ARG A 46 27.71 9.74 13.62
CA ARG A 46 27.43 11.09 14.09
C ARG A 46 27.04 12.04 12.96
N VAL A 47 27.67 11.93 11.78
CA VAL A 47 27.30 12.73 10.61
C VAL A 47 25.88 12.39 10.15
N PHE A 48 25.54 11.11 10.03
CA PHE A 48 24.19 10.70 9.64
C PHE A 48 23.15 11.17 10.67
N GLU A 49 23.37 10.93 11.95
CA GLU A 49 22.39 11.20 13.01
C GLU A 49 22.25 12.68 13.36
N SER A 50 23.36 13.41 13.43
CA SER A 50 23.37 14.79 13.94
C SER A 50 23.46 15.85 12.85
N VAL A 51 23.68 15.47 11.58
CA VAL A 51 23.76 16.41 10.46
C VAL A 51 22.82 16.03 9.34
N LEU A 52 22.84 14.79 8.83
CA LEU A 52 22.06 14.46 7.63
C LEU A 52 20.58 14.21 7.92
N PHE A 53 20.24 13.47 8.97
CA PHE A 53 18.85 13.20 9.32
C PHE A 53 18.09 14.46 9.82
N PRO A 54 18.72 15.37 10.60
CA PRO A 54 18.07 16.61 11.02
C PRO A 54 17.71 17.56 9.88
N ILE A 55 18.32 17.46 8.70
CA ILE A 55 17.89 18.20 7.49
C ILE A 55 16.37 18.06 7.29
N PHE A 56 15.82 16.87 7.56
CA PHE A 56 14.42 16.55 7.33
C PHE A 56 13.50 16.89 8.51
N ASP A 57 14.01 17.50 9.59
CA ASP A 57 13.18 17.88 10.75
C ASP A 57 12.16 18.96 10.37
N TYR A 58 12.50 19.91 9.49
CA TYR A 58 11.53 20.90 9.01
C TYR A 58 10.29 20.23 8.40
N VAL A 59 10.50 19.19 7.58
CA VAL A 59 9.43 18.38 6.96
C VAL A 59 8.63 17.61 7.99
N ARG A 60 9.24 17.19 9.11
CA ARG A 60 8.53 16.59 10.26
C ARG A 60 7.55 17.58 10.87
N HIS A 61 7.99 18.80 11.15
CA HIS A 61 7.18 19.80 11.85
C HIS A 61 6.14 20.48 10.95
N ALA A 62 6.46 20.73 9.67
CA ALA A 62 5.57 21.46 8.75
C ALA A 62 4.31 20.68 8.36
N ILE A 63 4.37 19.35 8.34
CA ILE A 63 3.32 18.49 7.77
C ILE A 63 2.65 17.61 8.85
N ASP A 64 3.14 17.66 10.10
CA ASP A 64 2.50 17.01 11.25
C ASP A 64 2.01 18.10 12.25
N PRO A 65 0.86 18.75 12.01
CA PRO A 65 0.35 19.83 12.85
C PRO A 65 -0.24 19.34 14.18
N SER A 66 -0.07 18.06 14.53
CA SER A 66 -0.55 17.53 15.82
C SER A 66 0.31 17.97 17.03
N GLY A 67 1.38 18.73 16.79
CA GLY A 67 2.37 19.13 17.81
C GLY A 67 2.32 20.57 18.35
N ASP A 68 1.80 21.57 17.63
CA ASP A 68 1.70 22.93 18.17
C ASP A 68 0.74 23.81 17.36
N ASN A 69 -0.24 24.41 18.03
CA ASN A 69 -1.16 25.36 17.44
C ASN A 69 -0.44 26.70 17.21
N SER A 70 0.21 26.85 16.07
CA SER A 70 0.37 28.16 15.43
C SER A 70 0.77 27.96 13.98
N LEU A 71 0.30 28.84 13.08
CA LEU A 71 0.74 29.00 11.68
C LEU A 71 0.00 28.21 10.58
N SER A 72 -1.33 28.10 10.63
CA SER A 72 -2.15 28.10 9.39
C SER A 72 -3.65 28.32 9.65
N GLU A 73 -4.01 29.54 10.08
CA GLU A 73 -5.35 30.07 9.79
C GLU A 73 -5.43 30.35 8.28
N HIS A 74 -5.69 29.35 7.43
CA HIS A 74 -6.32 29.52 6.11
C HIS A 74 -6.85 28.17 5.60
N GLY A 75 -7.79 27.61 6.35
CA GLY A 75 -8.63 26.53 5.85
C GLY A 75 -9.50 27.00 4.68
N LEU A 76 -9.74 26.08 3.74
CA LEU A 76 -10.67 26.14 2.60
C LEU A 76 -10.10 26.71 1.29
N ASN A 77 -9.07 26.09 0.71
CA ASN A 77 -8.85 26.08 -0.75
C ASN A 77 -7.99 24.86 -1.15
N GLY A 78 -8.64 23.72 -1.40
CA GLY A 78 -8.00 22.40 -1.63
C GLY A 78 -7.18 22.23 -2.91
N ASP A 79 -6.89 23.30 -3.66
CA ASP A 79 -6.04 23.27 -4.86
C ASP A 79 -4.84 24.23 -4.76
N GLY A 80 -4.79 25.13 -3.77
CA GLY A 80 -3.75 26.17 -3.65
C GLY A 80 -2.54 25.82 -2.77
N GLU A 81 -2.68 24.88 -1.84
CA GLU A 81 -1.59 24.45 -0.93
C GLU A 81 -0.49 23.66 -1.65
N LEU A 82 -0.82 22.96 -2.74
CA LEU A 82 0.14 22.13 -3.50
C LEU A 82 1.26 22.95 -4.15
N ASP A 83 0.98 24.21 -4.52
CA ASP A 83 1.95 25.09 -5.19
C ASP A 83 2.88 25.78 -4.18
N GLN A 84 2.40 26.04 -2.95
CA GLN A 84 3.17 26.74 -1.92
C GLN A 84 4.26 25.85 -1.28
N ASP A 85 4.05 24.53 -1.25
CA ASP A 85 5.01 23.54 -0.74
C ASP A 85 5.79 22.83 -1.85
N SER A 86 5.60 23.22 -3.12
CA SER A 86 6.30 22.61 -4.27
C SER A 86 7.83 22.62 -4.09
N TRP A 87 8.37 23.74 -3.60
CA TRP A 87 9.79 23.87 -3.32
C TRP A 87 10.28 22.94 -2.20
N LEU A 88 9.42 22.61 -1.22
CA LEU A 88 9.73 21.70 -0.12
C LEU A 88 9.88 20.28 -0.67
N TYR A 89 8.98 19.85 -1.54
CA TYR A 89 9.04 18.54 -2.19
C TYR A 89 10.27 18.41 -3.09
N GLU A 90 10.61 19.45 -3.86
CA GLU A 90 11.83 19.50 -4.67
C GLU A 90 13.08 19.37 -3.78
N THR A 91 13.15 20.16 -2.71
CA THR A 91 14.28 20.14 -1.77
C THR A 91 14.40 18.80 -1.05
N CYS A 92 13.28 18.18 -0.64
CA CYS A 92 13.26 16.83 -0.06
C CYS A 92 13.82 15.80 -1.04
N THR A 93 13.38 15.86 -2.29
CA THR A 93 13.79 14.92 -3.35
C THR A 93 15.29 14.99 -3.56
N VAL A 94 15.84 16.19 -3.75
CA VAL A 94 17.28 16.40 -3.93
C VAL A 94 18.06 15.96 -2.68
N SER A 95 17.59 16.33 -1.48
CA SER A 95 18.27 15.99 -0.23
C SER A 95 18.34 14.48 0.01
N LEU A 96 17.25 13.74 -0.20
CA LEU A 96 17.27 12.27 -0.09
C LEU A 96 18.17 11.62 -1.14
N GLN A 97 18.17 12.12 -2.38
CA GLN A 97 19.11 11.64 -3.41
C GLN A 97 20.57 11.84 -2.97
N LEU A 98 20.91 13.00 -2.44
CA LEU A 98 22.25 13.30 -1.94
C LEU A 98 22.65 12.38 -0.76
N VAL A 99 21.73 12.08 0.16
CA VAL A 99 21.96 11.12 1.25
C VAL A 99 22.21 9.71 0.71
N VAL A 100 21.40 9.24 -0.24
CA VAL A 100 21.57 7.92 -0.87
C VAL A 100 22.91 7.85 -1.63
N ASP A 101 23.25 8.88 -2.40
CA ASP A 101 24.50 8.95 -3.15
C ASP A 101 25.73 8.96 -2.23
N LEU A 102 25.64 9.68 -1.10
CA LEU A 102 26.71 9.69 -0.11
C LEU A 102 26.87 8.32 0.56
N PHE A 103 25.77 7.64 0.88
CA PHE A 103 25.79 6.28 1.42
C PHE A 103 26.48 5.30 0.45
N LEU A 104 26.16 5.39 -0.85
CA LEU A 104 26.78 4.58 -1.90
C LEU A 104 28.28 4.85 -2.03
N ASN A 105 28.68 6.12 -2.08
CA ASN A 105 30.08 6.53 -2.23
C ASN A 105 31.00 6.00 -1.13
N PHE A 106 30.47 5.83 0.09
CA PHE A 106 31.22 5.36 1.25
C PHE A 106 30.77 3.98 1.76
N TYR A 107 30.07 3.20 0.93
CA TYR A 107 29.40 1.95 1.33
C TYR A 107 30.30 0.98 2.11
N SER A 108 31.57 0.85 1.69
CA SER A 108 32.56 0.00 2.37
C SER A 108 32.73 0.31 3.86
N THR A 109 32.51 1.56 4.27
CA THR A 109 32.58 2.03 5.66
C THR A 109 31.20 2.15 6.29
N VAL A 110 30.19 2.62 5.55
CA VAL A 110 28.88 3.01 6.13
C VAL A 110 27.78 1.95 5.99
N ASN A 111 28.03 0.78 5.39
CA ASN A 111 27.02 -0.27 5.22
C ASN A 111 26.31 -0.71 6.53
N LEU A 112 26.96 -0.56 7.68
CA LEU A 112 26.37 -0.83 9.00
C LEU A 112 25.26 0.18 9.38
N LEU A 113 25.18 1.31 8.67
CA LEU A 113 24.14 2.32 8.81
C LEU A 113 22.95 2.11 7.88
N LEU A 114 22.93 1.04 7.07
CA LEU A 114 21.84 0.74 6.14
C LEU A 114 20.48 0.81 6.84
N LYS A 115 20.30 0.11 7.97
CA LYS A 115 19.07 0.17 8.78
C LYS A 115 18.64 1.58 9.16
N LYS A 116 19.57 2.49 9.48
CA LYS A 116 19.26 3.88 9.83
C LYS A 116 18.79 4.67 8.60
N VAL A 117 19.43 4.46 7.45
CA VAL A 117 19.01 5.06 6.17
C VAL A 117 17.63 4.54 5.78
N LEU A 118 17.40 3.22 5.84
CA LEU A 118 16.09 2.62 5.58
C LEU A 118 15.01 3.18 6.51
N ALA A 119 15.30 3.35 7.80
CA ALA A 119 14.38 3.95 8.76
C ALA A 119 14.00 5.40 8.40
N LEU A 120 14.95 6.21 7.91
CA LEU A 120 14.65 7.55 7.38
C LEU A 120 13.68 7.45 6.19
N LEU A 121 13.96 6.61 5.19
CA LEU A 121 13.11 6.49 4.01
C LEU A 121 11.71 5.99 4.36
N VAL A 122 11.62 4.97 5.23
CA VAL A 122 10.35 4.46 5.75
C VAL A 122 9.59 5.56 6.52
N SER A 123 10.27 6.45 7.23
CA SER A 123 9.60 7.58 7.92
C SER A 123 8.94 8.57 6.94
N PHE A 124 9.42 8.70 5.71
CA PHE A 124 8.73 9.45 4.65
C PHE A 124 7.53 8.68 4.12
N ILE A 125 7.69 7.39 3.83
CA ILE A 125 6.63 6.53 3.29
C ILE A 125 5.41 6.46 4.22
N LYS A 126 5.65 6.43 5.54
CA LYS A 126 4.58 6.33 6.56
C LYS A 126 3.72 7.58 6.69
N ARG A 127 4.11 8.71 6.12
CA ARG A 127 3.40 9.97 6.33
C ARG A 127 2.05 9.96 5.62
N PRO A 128 1.03 10.60 6.20
CA PRO A 128 -0.28 10.78 5.59
C PRO A 128 -0.25 11.88 4.50
N HIS A 129 0.81 11.91 3.69
CA HIS A 129 1.05 12.93 2.67
C HIS A 129 1.61 12.30 1.39
N GLN A 130 0.79 12.26 0.33
CA GLN A 130 1.06 11.46 -0.87
C GLN A 130 2.38 11.84 -1.56
N SER A 131 2.68 13.13 -1.74
CA SER A 131 3.92 13.58 -2.40
C SER A 131 5.17 13.16 -1.65
N LEU A 132 5.22 13.38 -0.33
CA LEU A 132 6.35 12.97 0.51
C LEU A 132 6.51 11.45 0.59
N ALA A 133 5.41 10.72 0.72
CA ALA A 133 5.45 9.26 0.73
C ALA A 133 5.97 8.73 -0.62
N GLY A 134 5.54 9.34 -1.74
CA GLY A 134 6.08 9.04 -3.07
C GLY A 134 7.57 9.34 -3.22
N ILE A 135 8.05 10.47 -2.68
CA ILE A 135 9.48 10.80 -2.61
C ILE A 135 10.25 9.74 -1.79
N GLY A 136 9.69 9.31 -0.65
CA GLY A 136 10.26 8.25 0.17
C GLY A 136 10.37 6.92 -0.57
N VAL A 137 9.32 6.50 -1.29
CA VAL A 137 9.34 5.29 -2.12
C VAL A 137 10.38 5.41 -3.25
N ALA A 138 10.43 6.54 -3.94
CA ALA A 138 11.40 6.76 -5.03
C ALA A 138 12.85 6.74 -4.52
N ALA A 139 13.13 7.35 -3.37
CA ALA A 139 14.44 7.29 -2.74
C ALA A 139 14.80 5.86 -2.28
N PHE A 140 13.81 5.10 -1.79
CA PHE A 140 13.98 3.69 -1.45
C PHE A 140 14.37 2.88 -2.69
N VAL A 141 13.60 2.97 -3.77
CA VAL A 141 13.90 2.29 -5.04
C VAL A 141 15.29 2.68 -5.53
N ARG A 142 15.63 3.98 -5.54
CA ARG A 142 16.97 4.44 -5.93
C ARG A 142 18.08 3.80 -5.11
N LEU A 143 17.94 3.74 -3.79
CA LEU A 143 18.92 3.08 -2.93
C LEU A 143 19.11 1.62 -3.37
N ILE A 144 18.02 0.89 -3.57
CA ILE A 144 18.09 -0.53 -3.95
C ILE A 144 18.67 -0.70 -5.35
N SER A 145 18.23 0.09 -6.35
CA SER A 145 18.72 0.05 -7.74
C SER A 145 20.22 0.29 -7.88
N ASN A 146 20.85 1.01 -6.94
CA ASN A 146 22.27 1.35 -7.01
C ASN A 146 23.14 0.56 -6.01
N ALA A 147 22.57 0.13 -4.88
CA ALA A 147 23.30 -0.59 -3.84
C ALA A 147 23.04 -2.11 -3.86
N GLY A 148 22.00 -2.58 -4.55
CA GLY A 148 21.49 -3.95 -4.41
C GLY A 148 22.54 -5.03 -4.70
N GLU A 149 23.40 -4.81 -5.71
CA GLU A 149 24.49 -5.74 -6.04
C GLU A 149 25.55 -5.88 -4.93
N LEU A 150 25.63 -4.89 -4.03
CA LEU A 150 26.58 -4.86 -2.92
C LEU A 150 26.03 -5.50 -1.64
N PHE A 151 24.75 -5.89 -1.63
CA PHE A 151 24.08 -6.40 -0.44
C PHE A 151 24.32 -7.90 -0.24
N SER A 152 24.72 -8.26 0.99
CA SER A 152 24.65 -9.63 1.47
C SER A 152 23.19 -10.02 1.78
N ASP A 153 22.94 -11.32 2.01
CA ASP A 153 21.60 -11.80 2.38
C ASP A 153 21.06 -11.12 3.65
N ASP A 154 21.91 -10.83 4.64
CA ASP A 154 21.55 -10.08 5.86
C ASP A 154 21.13 -8.63 5.53
N LYS A 155 21.79 -7.98 4.57
CA LYS A 155 21.44 -6.62 4.13
C LYS A 155 20.15 -6.62 3.32
N TRP A 156 19.95 -7.62 2.47
CA TRP A 156 18.67 -7.85 1.81
C TRP A 156 17.54 -8.10 2.80
N LEU A 157 17.80 -8.82 3.89
CA LEU A 157 16.84 -9.03 4.97
C LEU A 157 16.43 -7.70 5.64
N GLU A 158 17.39 -6.79 5.90
CA GLU A 158 17.09 -5.44 6.39
C GLU A 158 16.17 -4.67 5.42
N VAL A 159 16.43 -4.77 4.10
CA VAL A 159 15.65 -4.11 3.04
C VAL A 159 14.21 -4.62 2.98
N VAL A 160 14.02 -5.94 2.83
CA VAL A 160 12.68 -6.52 2.68
C VAL A 160 11.86 -6.39 3.97
N SER A 161 12.52 -6.43 5.13
CA SER A 161 11.87 -6.16 6.42
C SER A 161 11.38 -4.72 6.53
N SER A 162 12.15 -3.76 6.00
CA SER A 162 11.77 -2.34 5.98
C SER A 162 10.60 -2.07 5.02
N LEU A 163 10.54 -2.76 3.87
CA LEU A 163 9.38 -2.72 2.97
C LEU A 163 8.13 -3.30 3.62
N LYS A 164 8.26 -4.43 4.32
CA LYS A 164 7.16 -5.02 5.09
C LYS A 164 6.67 -4.09 6.20
N GLU A 165 7.58 -3.45 6.91
CA GLU A 165 7.24 -2.44 7.92
C GLU A 165 6.46 -1.27 7.31
N ALA A 166 6.93 -0.74 6.17
CA ALA A 166 6.24 0.33 5.46
C ALA A 166 4.84 -0.09 4.98
N ALA A 167 4.71 -1.30 4.42
CA ALA A 167 3.43 -1.87 4.00
C ALA A 167 2.44 -1.99 5.16
N ASN A 168 2.88 -2.52 6.32
CA ASN A 168 2.02 -2.65 7.49
C ASN A 168 1.60 -1.29 8.08
N ALA A 169 2.52 -0.33 8.13
CA ALA A 169 2.26 0.99 8.73
C ALA A 169 1.41 1.91 7.83
N THR A 170 1.24 1.57 6.55
CA THR A 170 0.46 2.35 5.58
C THR A 170 -0.83 1.66 5.15
N LEU A 171 -1.28 0.63 5.88
CA LEU A 171 -2.61 0.06 5.69
C LEU A 171 -3.69 1.14 5.92
N PRO A 172 -4.64 1.36 4.99
CA PRO A 172 -5.69 2.36 5.17
C PRO A 172 -6.62 2.01 6.34
N ASP A 173 -6.82 2.92 7.29
CA ASP A 173 -7.70 2.71 8.44
C ASP A 173 -9.08 3.36 8.22
N PHE A 174 -10.14 2.59 8.41
CA PHE A 174 -11.53 3.00 8.20
C PHE A 174 -12.31 3.18 9.51
N PHE A 175 -11.65 3.16 10.67
CA PHE A 175 -12.32 3.27 11.98
C PHE A 175 -13.24 4.49 12.10
N PHE A 176 -12.88 5.63 11.48
CA PHE A 176 -13.67 6.87 11.49
C PHE A 176 -15.10 6.70 10.94
N VAL A 177 -15.34 5.73 10.07
CA VAL A 177 -16.67 5.46 9.50
C VAL A 177 -17.62 4.91 10.56
N PHE A 178 -17.11 4.11 11.50
CA PHE A 178 -17.91 3.53 12.58
C PHE A 178 -18.22 4.56 13.69
N ASP A 179 -17.30 5.50 13.93
CA ASP A 179 -17.50 6.58 14.91
C ASP A 179 -18.60 7.55 14.47
N ASN A 180 -18.72 7.80 13.16
CA ASN A 180 -19.79 8.62 12.61
C ASN A 180 -21.19 8.02 12.89
N ASN A 181 -21.33 6.68 12.82
CA ASN A 181 -22.60 6.00 13.02
C ASN A 181 -23.13 6.06 14.47
N ASN A 182 -22.28 6.23 15.48
CA ASN A 182 -22.70 6.34 16.88
C ASN A 182 -23.25 7.74 17.24
N THR A 183 -23.16 8.72 16.34
CA THR A 183 -23.57 10.11 16.59
C THR A 183 -24.86 10.50 15.85
N PHE A 184 -25.55 9.55 15.20
CA PHE A 184 -26.87 9.76 14.63
C PHE A 184 -27.94 9.14 15.54
N PRO A 185 -28.57 9.90 16.47
CA PRO A 185 -29.88 9.49 16.96
C PRO A 185 -30.84 9.55 15.78
N ASN A 186 -31.40 8.41 15.39
CA ASN A 186 -32.61 8.37 14.57
C ASN A 186 -33.70 9.15 15.30
N HIS A 187 -33.90 10.42 14.93
CA HIS A 187 -35.04 11.20 15.37
C HIS A 187 -36.22 10.90 14.45
N ASP A 188 -36.67 9.64 14.48
CA ASP A 188 -38.00 9.28 14.04
C ASP A 188 -38.87 9.08 15.30
N ASP A 189 -39.92 9.89 15.38
CA ASP A 189 -41.11 9.90 16.25
C ASP A 189 -41.15 10.60 17.63
N GLU A 190 -41.99 11.65 17.60
CA GLU A 190 -43.06 12.01 18.53
C GLU A 190 -42.74 12.37 20.00
N SER A 191 -42.73 13.68 20.30
CA SER A 191 -43.76 14.26 21.18
C SER A 191 -43.74 15.79 21.18
N ALA A 192 -44.95 16.33 21.09
CA ALA A 192 -45.26 17.74 21.03
C ALA A 192 -45.08 18.46 22.38
N GLU A 193 -44.95 19.78 22.27
CA GLU A 193 -45.18 20.83 23.27
C GLU A 193 -44.20 20.94 24.45
N ARG A 194 -43.37 21.99 24.42
CA ARG A 194 -43.62 23.25 25.17
C ARG A 194 -42.59 24.30 24.78
N GLY A 195 -43.03 25.56 24.80
CA GLY A 195 -42.33 26.67 24.19
C GLY A 195 -41.27 27.33 25.05
N SER A 196 -40.58 28.25 24.36
CA SER A 196 -40.04 29.54 24.81
C SER A 196 -38.52 29.69 24.73
N VAL A 197 -38.13 30.41 23.67
CA VAL A 197 -37.13 31.50 23.63
C VAL A 197 -35.72 31.14 24.12
N GLU A 198 -35.00 30.40 23.28
CA GLU A 198 -33.52 30.40 23.19
C GLU A 198 -33.19 29.72 21.84
N SER A 199 -33.28 30.45 20.72
CA SER A 199 -33.29 29.84 19.38
C SER A 199 -32.42 30.60 18.36
N ALA A 200 -31.33 31.19 18.82
CA ALA A 200 -30.29 31.76 17.95
C ALA A 200 -28.88 31.25 18.35
N GLU A 201 -28.61 31.04 19.63
CA GLU A 201 -27.31 30.50 20.09
C GLU A 201 -27.16 28.99 19.81
N SER A 202 -28.26 28.21 19.85
CA SER A 202 -28.20 26.77 19.54
C SER A 202 -27.93 26.48 18.07
N SER A 203 -28.43 27.32 17.15
CA SER A 203 -28.23 27.14 15.69
C SER A 203 -26.80 27.46 15.27
N MET A 204 -26.12 28.41 15.93
CA MET A 204 -24.73 28.74 15.61
C MET A 204 -23.74 27.70 16.16
N GLN A 205 -24.04 27.08 17.30
CA GLN A 205 -23.23 25.98 17.84
C GLN A 205 -23.38 24.69 17.02
N ASP A 206 -24.58 24.41 16.50
CA ASP A 206 -24.85 23.25 15.64
C ASP A 206 -24.14 23.34 14.27
N ASP A 207 -24.13 24.53 13.65
CA ASP A 207 -23.44 24.78 12.38
C ASP A 207 -21.90 24.64 12.50
N ASP A 208 -21.31 25.06 13.62
CA ASP A 208 -19.86 24.97 13.85
C ASP A 208 -19.42 23.52 14.14
N LEU A 209 -20.25 22.76 14.87
CA LEU A 209 -20.05 21.33 15.10
C LEU A 209 -20.12 20.52 13.78
N GLU A 210 -21.09 20.80 12.92
CA GLU A 210 -21.22 20.16 11.60
C GLU A 210 -20.09 20.52 10.65
N LYS A 211 -19.57 21.76 10.72
CA LYS A 211 -18.38 22.16 9.96
C LYS A 211 -17.13 21.43 10.45
N SER A 212 -16.95 21.32 11.77
CA SER A 212 -15.85 20.56 12.39
C SER A 212 -15.91 19.07 12.07
N ARG A 213 -17.11 18.48 12.05
CA ARG A 213 -17.33 17.07 11.66
C ARG A 213 -16.96 16.82 10.21
N ARG A 214 -17.40 17.68 9.29
CA ARG A 214 -17.04 17.59 7.86
C ARG A 214 -15.54 17.72 7.64
N ALA A 215 -14.86 18.63 8.36
CA ALA A 215 -13.42 18.77 8.29
C ALA A 215 -12.69 17.49 8.74
N ARG A 216 -13.08 16.91 9.88
CA ARG A 216 -12.51 15.64 10.37
C ARG A 216 -12.71 14.50 9.38
N LEU A 217 -13.91 14.39 8.81
CA LEU A 217 -14.24 13.38 7.82
C LEU A 217 -13.41 13.54 6.55
N TYR A 218 -13.26 14.77 6.06
CA TYR A 218 -12.44 15.08 4.89
C TYR A 218 -10.98 14.66 5.12
N THR A 219 -10.41 15.02 6.27
CA THR A 219 -9.03 14.62 6.62
C THR A 219 -8.88 13.10 6.69
N ALA A 220 -9.84 12.39 7.29
CA ALA A 220 -9.79 10.93 7.40
C ALA A 220 -9.91 10.23 6.02
N ILE A 221 -10.82 10.67 5.16
CA ILE A 221 -10.95 10.13 3.80
C ILE A 221 -9.71 10.45 2.96
N SER A 222 -9.15 11.65 3.10
CA SER A 222 -7.91 12.04 2.45
C SER A 222 -6.74 11.14 2.89
N ASP A 223 -6.59 10.87 4.18
CA ASP A 223 -5.57 9.95 4.73
C ASP A 223 -5.73 8.53 4.16
N VAL A 224 -6.95 7.97 4.16
CA VAL A 224 -7.22 6.66 3.56
C VAL A 224 -6.83 6.61 2.08
N LYS A 225 -7.17 7.65 1.32
CA LYS A 225 -6.81 7.72 -0.11
C LYS A 225 -5.31 7.80 -0.29
N CYS A 226 -4.64 8.62 0.51
CA CYS A 226 -3.19 8.73 0.53
C CYS A 226 -2.56 7.36 0.82
N ARG A 227 -2.98 6.68 1.89
CA ARG A 227 -2.50 5.34 2.26
C ARG A 227 -2.72 4.32 1.15
N ALA A 228 -3.89 4.29 0.52
CA ALA A 228 -4.18 3.39 -0.59
C ALA A 228 -3.28 3.67 -1.82
N ALA A 229 -3.01 4.94 -2.13
CA ALA A 229 -2.07 5.33 -3.18
C ALA A 229 -0.62 4.93 -2.85
N VAL A 230 -0.20 5.12 -1.59
CA VAL A 230 1.14 4.72 -1.12
C VAL A 230 1.33 3.20 -1.19
N GLN A 231 0.31 2.41 -0.84
CA GLN A 231 0.35 0.95 -0.97
C GLN A 231 0.55 0.51 -2.43
N LEU A 232 -0.10 1.16 -3.38
CA LEU A 232 0.12 0.92 -4.82
C LEU A 232 1.56 1.28 -5.25
N LEU A 233 2.13 2.38 -4.73
CA LEU A 233 3.52 2.73 -4.97
C LEU A 233 4.49 1.70 -4.38
N LEU A 234 4.18 1.13 -3.21
CA LEU A 234 4.96 0.06 -2.61
C LEU A 234 4.91 -1.23 -3.45
N ILE A 235 3.75 -1.60 -4.00
CA ILE A 235 3.65 -2.75 -4.91
C ILE A 235 4.51 -2.52 -6.16
N GLN A 236 4.48 -1.31 -6.73
CA GLN A 236 5.33 -0.95 -7.86
C GLN A 236 6.82 -1.04 -7.50
N ALA A 237 7.22 -0.51 -6.34
CA ALA A 237 8.60 -0.61 -5.85
C ALA A 237 9.06 -2.07 -5.66
N ILE A 238 8.21 -2.91 -5.06
CA ILE A 238 8.48 -4.35 -4.89
C ILE A 238 8.63 -5.03 -6.26
N THR A 239 7.79 -4.67 -7.23
CA THR A 239 7.87 -5.18 -8.60
C THR A 239 9.20 -4.82 -9.26
N GLU A 240 9.63 -3.57 -9.14
CA GLU A 240 10.90 -3.10 -9.68
C GLU A 240 12.11 -3.79 -9.02
N ILE A 241 12.11 -3.88 -7.69
CA ILE A 241 13.15 -4.59 -6.93
C ILE A 241 13.24 -6.04 -7.36
N GLN A 242 12.09 -6.72 -7.48
CA GLN A 242 12.06 -8.09 -7.95
C GLN A 242 12.62 -8.22 -9.37
N ASN A 243 12.23 -7.33 -10.30
CA ASN A 243 12.72 -7.38 -11.68
C ASN A 243 14.24 -7.14 -11.78
N MET A 244 14.81 -6.28 -10.94
CA MET A 244 16.25 -5.99 -10.94
C MET A 244 17.07 -7.08 -10.23
N TYR A 245 16.58 -7.60 -9.10
CA TYR A 245 17.38 -8.39 -8.17
C TYR A 245 16.86 -9.81 -7.91
N ARG A 246 15.93 -10.31 -8.74
CA ARG A 246 15.42 -11.68 -8.72
C ARG A 246 16.47 -12.76 -8.39
N PRO A 247 17.62 -12.85 -9.09
CA PRO A 247 18.60 -13.92 -8.82
C PRO A 247 19.35 -13.76 -7.50
N GLN A 248 19.33 -12.57 -6.88
CA GLN A 248 20.03 -12.28 -5.63
C GLN A 248 19.13 -12.45 -4.40
N LEU A 249 17.81 -12.43 -4.58
CA LEU A 249 16.86 -12.59 -3.49
C LEU A 249 16.73 -14.06 -3.09
N SER A 250 17.06 -14.35 -1.83
CA SER A 250 16.84 -15.67 -1.24
C SER A 250 15.35 -15.99 -1.12
N VAL A 251 15.03 -17.28 -0.95
CA VAL A 251 13.66 -17.75 -0.67
C VAL A 251 13.09 -17.00 0.53
N LYS A 252 13.87 -16.89 1.61
CA LYS A 252 13.48 -16.19 2.83
C LYS A 252 13.10 -14.73 2.57
N ASN A 253 13.94 -13.99 1.84
CA ASN A 253 13.67 -12.59 1.53
C ASN A 253 12.44 -12.42 0.63
N THR A 254 12.28 -13.31 -0.34
CA THR A 254 11.10 -13.33 -1.23
C THR A 254 9.82 -13.64 -0.46
N MET A 255 9.86 -14.57 0.49
CA MET A 255 8.71 -14.90 1.35
C MET A 255 8.31 -13.74 2.28
N ILE A 256 9.26 -12.91 2.72
CA ILE A 256 8.95 -11.69 3.48
C ILE A 256 8.22 -10.66 2.62
N LEU A 257 8.65 -10.48 1.37
CA LEU A 257 7.95 -9.63 0.40
C LEU A 257 6.55 -10.18 0.09
N LEU A 258 6.42 -11.50 -0.08
CA LEU A 258 5.15 -12.16 -0.31
C LEU A 258 4.17 -11.93 0.84
N ASP A 259 4.61 -12.11 2.08
CA ASP A 259 3.79 -11.88 3.28
C ASP A 259 3.37 -10.41 3.41
N ALA A 260 4.26 -9.46 3.10
CA ALA A 260 3.93 -8.04 3.07
C ALA A 260 2.80 -7.75 2.05
N VAL A 261 2.97 -8.21 0.81
CA VAL A 261 2.00 -7.98 -0.28
C VAL A 261 0.69 -8.72 -0.03
N HIS A 262 0.73 -9.93 0.51
CA HIS A 262 -0.48 -10.67 0.88
C HIS A 262 -1.23 -9.99 2.03
N GLY A 263 -0.52 -9.40 2.98
CA GLY A 263 -1.10 -8.53 4.01
C GLY A 263 -1.89 -7.36 3.41
N MET A 264 -1.29 -6.65 2.44
CA MET A 264 -1.97 -5.57 1.70
C MET A 264 -3.22 -6.08 0.95
N ALA A 265 -3.11 -7.22 0.27
CA ALA A 265 -4.20 -7.85 -0.46
C ALA A 265 -5.38 -8.21 0.47
N ASN A 266 -5.08 -8.86 1.59
CA ASN A 266 -6.07 -9.28 2.58
C ASN A 266 -6.80 -8.10 3.21
N HIS A 267 -6.05 -7.04 3.54
CA HIS A 267 -6.62 -5.83 4.11
C HIS A 267 -7.60 -5.17 3.13
N ALA A 268 -7.17 -4.93 1.90
CA ALA A 268 -8.02 -4.38 0.85
C ALA A 268 -9.25 -5.26 0.58
N HIS A 269 -9.06 -6.59 0.53
CA HIS A 269 -10.14 -7.56 0.34
C HIS A 269 -11.21 -7.48 1.44
N LYS A 270 -10.81 -7.41 2.72
CA LYS A 270 -11.74 -7.27 3.85
C LYS A 270 -12.59 -6.01 3.72
N ILE A 271 -11.99 -4.89 3.33
CA ILE A 271 -12.71 -3.63 3.15
C ILE A 271 -13.65 -3.70 1.94
N ASN A 272 -13.20 -4.28 0.82
CA ASN A 272 -14.01 -4.40 -0.39
C ASN A 272 -15.21 -5.33 -0.22
N THR A 273 -15.12 -6.32 0.67
CA THR A 273 -16.21 -7.26 0.97
C THR A 273 -17.14 -6.81 2.08
N ASP A 274 -16.78 -5.78 2.85
CA ASP A 274 -17.65 -5.19 3.87
C ASP A 274 -18.71 -4.29 3.22
N VAL A 275 -19.91 -4.86 3.05
CA VAL A 275 -21.07 -4.17 2.45
C VAL A 275 -21.46 -2.92 3.25
N THR A 276 -21.33 -2.95 4.59
CA THR A 276 -21.72 -1.84 5.45
C THR A 276 -20.76 -0.67 5.31
N LEU A 277 -19.45 -0.96 5.37
CA LEU A 277 -18.41 0.03 5.18
C LEU A 277 -18.46 0.63 3.76
N ARG A 278 -18.68 -0.21 2.73
CA ARG A 278 -18.81 0.27 1.34
C ARG A 278 -20.04 1.16 1.14
N SER A 279 -21.18 0.85 1.75
CA SER A 279 -22.36 1.72 1.73
C SER A 279 -22.05 3.07 2.38
N ASN A 280 -21.50 3.05 3.59
CA ASN A 280 -21.17 4.28 4.31
C ASN A 280 -20.17 5.14 3.52
N LEU A 281 -19.14 4.53 2.91
CA LEU A 281 -18.19 5.27 2.07
C LEU A 281 -18.83 5.91 0.84
N GLN A 282 -19.82 5.25 0.22
CA GLN A 282 -20.58 5.83 -0.88
C GLN A 282 -21.42 7.03 -0.43
N ASP A 283 -22.01 6.97 0.76
CA ASP A 283 -22.78 8.08 1.34
C ASP A 283 -21.90 9.30 1.69
N LEU A 284 -20.61 9.06 1.99
CA LEU A 284 -19.63 10.10 2.28
C LEU A 284 -19.03 10.74 1.01
N GLY A 285 -19.21 10.11 -0.16
CA GLY A 285 -18.70 10.61 -1.44
C GLY A 285 -19.25 11.99 -1.82
N PRO A 286 -20.58 12.22 -1.83
CA PRO A 286 -21.16 13.53 -2.10
C PRO A 286 -20.73 14.61 -1.09
N ILE A 287 -20.49 14.23 0.17
CA ILE A 287 -20.12 15.14 1.25
C ILE A 287 -18.68 15.65 1.07
N THR A 288 -17.78 14.79 0.62
CA THR A 288 -16.35 15.13 0.48
C THR A 288 -15.93 15.57 -0.91
N GLN A 289 -16.75 15.32 -1.93
CA GLN A 289 -16.41 15.54 -3.36
C GLN A 289 -15.13 14.80 -3.80
N MET A 290 -14.68 13.80 -3.04
CA MET A 290 -13.49 13.01 -3.32
C MET A 290 -13.85 11.74 -4.09
N GLN A 291 -13.01 11.36 -5.06
CA GLN A 291 -13.10 10.01 -5.67
C GLN A 291 -12.85 8.90 -4.63
N ASP A 292 -13.50 7.76 -4.81
CA ASP A 292 -13.30 6.56 -3.99
C ASP A 292 -11.81 6.16 -3.92
N PRO A 293 -11.30 5.71 -2.76
CA PRO A 293 -9.97 5.12 -2.67
C PRO A 293 -9.86 3.89 -3.59
N PRO A 294 -8.73 3.68 -4.29
CA PRO A 294 -8.57 2.64 -5.30
C PRO A 294 -8.37 1.23 -4.71
N LEU A 295 -9.19 0.83 -3.73
CA LEU A 295 -9.05 -0.40 -2.94
C LEU A 295 -9.20 -1.67 -3.77
N LEU A 296 -10.10 -1.67 -4.77
CA LEU A 296 -10.28 -2.82 -5.66
C LEU A 296 -9.05 -3.03 -6.54
N ARG A 297 -8.45 -1.94 -7.02
CA ARG A 297 -7.18 -1.98 -7.75
C ARG A 297 -6.06 -2.48 -6.85
N LEU A 298 -5.97 -1.95 -5.62
CA LEU A 298 -5.00 -2.37 -4.62
C LEU A 298 -5.10 -3.88 -4.30
N GLU A 299 -6.30 -4.39 -4.05
CA GLU A 299 -6.56 -5.83 -3.85
C GLU A 299 -6.03 -6.66 -5.02
N ASN A 300 -6.40 -6.29 -6.25
CA ASN A 300 -6.05 -7.05 -7.45
C ASN A 300 -4.55 -7.01 -7.75
N GLU A 301 -3.92 -5.84 -7.71
CA GLU A 301 -2.48 -5.70 -7.96
C GLU A 301 -1.65 -6.40 -6.88
N SER A 302 -2.09 -6.38 -5.62
CA SER A 302 -1.43 -7.12 -4.54
C SER A 302 -1.48 -8.63 -4.78
N TYR A 303 -2.66 -9.19 -5.11
CA TYR A 303 -2.75 -10.62 -5.40
C TYR A 303 -1.97 -11.02 -6.66
N GLN A 304 -1.97 -10.19 -7.71
CA GLN A 304 -1.13 -10.43 -8.89
C GLN A 304 0.35 -10.51 -8.51
N MET A 305 0.83 -9.55 -7.72
CA MET A 305 2.22 -9.56 -7.28
C MET A 305 2.54 -10.78 -6.41
N CYS A 306 1.61 -11.26 -5.58
CA CYS A 306 1.76 -12.53 -4.86
C CYS A 306 1.99 -13.72 -5.82
N PHE A 307 1.17 -13.84 -6.87
CA PHE A 307 1.35 -14.87 -7.89
C PHE A 307 2.67 -14.71 -8.64
N THR A 308 3.09 -13.49 -8.96
CA THR A 308 4.38 -13.23 -9.60
C THR A 308 5.54 -13.69 -8.73
N LEU A 309 5.54 -13.40 -7.42
CA LEU A 309 6.59 -13.83 -6.50
C LEU A 309 6.66 -15.36 -6.40
N LEU A 310 5.51 -16.03 -6.23
CA LEU A 310 5.44 -17.49 -6.14
C LEU A 310 5.91 -18.16 -7.43
N LYS A 311 5.41 -17.70 -8.58
CA LYS A 311 5.83 -18.21 -9.89
C LYS A 311 7.32 -18.03 -10.13
N ASN A 312 7.87 -16.90 -9.71
CA ASN A 312 9.31 -16.64 -9.84
C ASN A 312 10.14 -17.62 -9.02
N LEU A 313 9.73 -17.92 -7.78
CA LEU A 313 10.38 -18.92 -6.92
C LEU A 313 10.32 -20.32 -7.53
N GLU A 314 9.16 -20.72 -8.04
CA GLU A 314 8.95 -22.02 -8.68
C GLU A 314 9.80 -22.18 -9.95
N THR A 315 9.95 -21.09 -10.72
CA THR A 315 10.74 -21.09 -11.96
C THR A 315 12.24 -21.13 -11.68
N ASP A 316 12.73 -20.38 -10.68
CA ASP A 316 14.17 -20.27 -10.41
C ASP A 316 14.71 -21.42 -9.55
N LYS A 317 13.87 -22.01 -8.69
CA LYS A 317 14.25 -23.02 -7.69
C LYS A 317 15.60 -22.69 -7.00
N PRO A 318 15.70 -21.52 -6.32
CA PRO A 318 16.94 -21.05 -5.70
C PRO A 318 17.42 -21.96 -4.55
N PRO A 319 18.65 -21.78 -4.04
CA PRO A 319 19.14 -22.55 -2.89
C PRO A 319 18.20 -22.47 -1.69
N PHE A 320 18.02 -23.60 -0.98
CA PHE A 320 17.07 -23.75 0.13
C PHE A 320 15.59 -23.58 -0.25
N TYR A 321 15.25 -23.76 -1.53
CA TYR A 321 13.87 -23.85 -1.99
C TYR A 321 13.19 -25.10 -1.43
N GLU A 322 12.16 -24.89 -0.61
CA GLU A 322 11.29 -25.93 -0.08
C GLU A 322 10.00 -26.00 -0.90
N GLU A 323 9.98 -26.89 -1.90
CA GLU A 323 8.86 -27.06 -2.84
C GLU A 323 7.52 -27.23 -2.11
N SER A 324 7.47 -28.07 -1.09
CA SER A 324 6.25 -28.31 -0.31
C SER A 324 5.70 -27.07 0.40
N HIS A 325 6.56 -26.14 0.84
CA HIS A 325 6.13 -24.93 1.54
C HIS A 325 5.58 -23.89 0.55
N VAL A 326 6.28 -23.68 -0.57
CA VAL A 326 5.86 -22.73 -1.62
C VAL A 326 4.58 -23.21 -2.30
N GLU A 327 4.48 -24.51 -2.58
CA GLU A 327 3.28 -25.12 -3.16
C GLU A 327 2.07 -25.01 -2.22
N ALA A 328 2.24 -25.29 -0.93
CA ALA A 328 1.16 -25.14 0.05
C ALA A 328 0.62 -23.70 0.08
N TYR A 329 1.52 -22.71 0.04
CA TYR A 329 1.14 -21.31 -0.04
C TYR A 329 0.39 -20.98 -1.33
N LEU A 330 0.86 -21.48 -2.48
CA LEU A 330 0.20 -21.30 -3.77
C LEU A 330 -1.23 -21.88 -3.77
N VAL A 331 -1.39 -23.09 -3.25
CA VAL A 331 -2.69 -23.76 -3.11
C VAL A 331 -3.62 -22.95 -2.22
N ASP A 332 -3.13 -22.45 -1.08
CA ASP A 332 -3.92 -21.62 -0.16
C ASP A 332 -4.35 -20.31 -0.82
N LEU A 333 -3.45 -19.65 -1.54
CA LEU A 333 -3.73 -18.40 -2.26
C LEU A 333 -4.77 -18.60 -3.38
N CYS A 334 -4.59 -19.63 -4.22
CA CYS A 334 -5.55 -19.99 -5.27
C CYS A 334 -6.92 -20.26 -4.67
N HIS A 335 -7.00 -21.04 -3.60
CA HIS A 335 -8.26 -21.34 -2.94
C HIS A 335 -8.91 -20.07 -2.38
N GLN A 336 -8.15 -19.19 -1.75
CA GLN A 336 -8.63 -17.93 -1.19
C GLN A 336 -9.23 -17.03 -2.29
N VAL A 337 -8.51 -16.80 -3.38
CA VAL A 337 -8.96 -15.96 -4.50
C VAL A 337 -10.23 -16.53 -5.13
N LEU A 338 -10.23 -17.82 -5.47
CA LEU A 338 -11.37 -18.46 -6.10
C LEU A 338 -12.60 -18.46 -5.20
N LYS A 339 -12.43 -18.76 -3.90
CA LYS A 339 -13.52 -18.72 -2.92
C LYS A 339 -14.13 -17.32 -2.82
N SER A 340 -13.29 -16.29 -2.66
CA SER A 340 -13.70 -14.88 -2.63
C SER A 340 -14.49 -14.49 -3.87
N TYR A 341 -13.96 -14.78 -5.06
CA TYR A 341 -14.62 -14.44 -6.32
C TYR A 341 -16.02 -15.08 -6.44
N VAL A 342 -16.11 -16.35 -6.09
CA VAL A 342 -17.37 -17.11 -6.16
C VAL A 342 -18.38 -16.58 -5.14
N GLU A 343 -17.95 -16.23 -3.92
CA GLU A 343 -18.82 -15.62 -2.91
C GLU A 343 -19.39 -14.29 -3.40
N ILE A 344 -18.54 -13.41 -3.93
CA ILE A 344 -18.96 -12.12 -4.51
C ILE A 344 -19.94 -12.35 -5.67
N ALA A 345 -19.67 -13.30 -6.57
CA ALA A 345 -20.55 -13.63 -7.68
C ALA A 345 -21.89 -14.25 -7.23
N HIS A 346 -21.93 -14.96 -6.10
CA HIS A 346 -23.11 -15.70 -5.63
C HIS A 346 -24.11 -14.88 -4.81
N VAL A 347 -23.67 -13.87 -4.05
CA VAL A 347 -24.52 -13.01 -3.20
C VAL A 347 -25.71 -12.37 -3.96
N THR A 348 -25.69 -12.38 -5.29
CA THR A 348 -26.74 -11.85 -6.17
C THR A 348 -27.94 -12.78 -6.43
N ASN A 349 -27.89 -14.06 -6.05
CA ASN A 349 -28.97 -15.02 -6.38
C ASN A 349 -29.95 -15.28 -5.22
N MET A 350 -29.81 -14.62 -4.08
CA MET A 350 -30.65 -14.85 -2.89
C MET A 350 -31.52 -13.64 -2.58
N SER A 351 -32.63 -13.47 -3.32
CA SER A 351 -33.84 -12.94 -2.69
C SER A 351 -34.46 -14.08 -1.87
N PRO A 352 -34.79 -13.89 -0.58
CA PRO A 352 -35.17 -15.00 0.31
C PRO A 352 -36.46 -15.75 -0.06
N ASN A 353 -37.26 -15.25 -1.01
CA ASN A 353 -38.62 -15.73 -1.22
C ASN A 353 -39.04 -16.02 -2.66
N ASN A 354 -38.10 -16.11 -3.60
CA ASN A 354 -38.38 -16.64 -4.94
C ASN A 354 -37.06 -17.13 -5.54
N GLN A 355 -36.95 -18.43 -5.82
CA GLN A 355 -35.97 -18.91 -6.79
C GLN A 355 -36.45 -18.43 -8.16
N PRO A 356 -35.79 -17.45 -8.83
CA PRO A 356 -36.13 -17.20 -10.20
C PRO A 356 -35.65 -18.41 -11.02
N HIS A 357 -36.54 -18.99 -11.83
CA HIS A 357 -36.20 -20.06 -12.78
C HIS A 357 -35.25 -19.60 -13.90
N TRP A 358 -34.84 -18.33 -13.88
CA TRP A 358 -33.98 -17.68 -14.88
C TRP A 358 -32.89 -16.89 -14.14
N LEU A 359 -31.64 -16.98 -14.63
CA LEU A 359 -30.54 -16.15 -14.15
C LEU A 359 -30.87 -14.67 -14.44
N ILE A 360 -30.99 -13.86 -13.40
CA ILE A 360 -31.10 -12.40 -13.55
C ILE A 360 -29.70 -11.88 -13.88
N PRO A 361 -29.51 -11.15 -15.00
CA PRO A 361 -28.21 -10.61 -15.37
C PRO A 361 -27.65 -9.69 -14.29
N LEU A 362 -26.34 -9.78 -14.05
CA LEU A 362 -25.64 -8.92 -13.11
C LEU A 362 -25.81 -7.43 -13.45
N GLY A 363 -26.01 -6.60 -12.41
CA GLY A 363 -25.96 -5.15 -12.54
C GLY A 363 -24.60 -4.66 -13.07
N SER A 364 -24.58 -3.56 -13.81
CA SER A 364 -23.39 -3.05 -14.51
C SER A 364 -22.18 -2.78 -13.60
N GLY A 365 -22.41 -2.30 -12.37
CA GLY A 365 -21.36 -2.11 -11.37
C GLY A 365 -20.71 -3.42 -10.91
N LYS A 366 -21.53 -4.42 -10.59
CA LYS A 366 -21.06 -5.75 -10.15
C LYS A 366 -20.36 -6.52 -11.26
N LYS A 367 -20.85 -6.39 -12.51
CA LYS A 367 -20.17 -6.94 -13.68
C LYS A 367 -18.77 -6.34 -13.86
N ARG A 368 -18.62 -5.02 -13.68
CA ARG A 368 -17.33 -4.33 -13.73
C ARG A 368 -16.40 -4.77 -12.60
N GLU A 369 -16.93 -4.94 -11.40
CA GLU A 369 -16.19 -5.45 -10.24
C GLU A 369 -15.63 -6.87 -10.51
N LEU A 370 -16.48 -7.80 -10.96
CA LEU A 370 -16.05 -9.15 -11.32
C LEU A 370 -15.09 -9.17 -12.50
N ALA A 371 -15.23 -8.24 -13.46
CA ALA A 371 -14.28 -8.11 -14.57
C ALA A 371 -12.90 -7.68 -14.05
N SER A 372 -12.85 -6.75 -13.11
CA SER A 372 -11.58 -6.28 -12.53
C SER A 372 -10.83 -7.38 -11.75
N ARG A 373 -11.55 -8.31 -11.10
CA ARG A 373 -10.96 -9.47 -10.42
C ARG A 373 -10.60 -10.61 -11.39
N GLY A 374 -11.08 -10.56 -12.63
CA GLY A 374 -10.89 -11.58 -13.66
C GLY A 374 -9.43 -12.02 -13.83
N PRO A 375 -8.46 -11.10 -14.00
CA PRO A 375 -7.06 -11.46 -14.16
C PRO A 375 -6.49 -12.28 -13.00
N VAL A 376 -6.92 -12.02 -11.76
CA VAL A 376 -6.43 -12.74 -10.56
C VAL A 376 -7.01 -14.15 -10.52
N VAL A 377 -8.28 -14.31 -10.91
CA VAL A 377 -8.92 -15.61 -11.07
C VAL A 377 -8.25 -16.43 -12.16
N VAL A 378 -7.97 -15.81 -13.32
CA VAL A 378 -7.26 -16.45 -14.43
C VAL A 378 -5.86 -16.90 -13.98
N ALA A 379 -5.10 -16.03 -13.29
CA ALA A 379 -3.81 -16.39 -12.73
C ALA A 379 -3.90 -17.58 -11.75
N SER A 380 -4.94 -17.61 -10.91
CA SER A 380 -5.20 -18.73 -9.99
C SER A 380 -5.47 -20.04 -10.73
N LEU A 381 -6.30 -20.01 -11.77
CA LEU A 381 -6.63 -21.19 -12.57
C LEU A 381 -5.39 -21.72 -13.31
N HIS A 382 -4.58 -20.84 -13.90
CA HIS A 382 -3.32 -21.22 -14.53
C HIS A 382 -2.31 -21.78 -13.52
N ALA A 383 -2.22 -21.21 -12.32
CA ALA A 383 -1.36 -21.72 -11.25
C ALA A 383 -1.80 -23.12 -10.77
N ILE A 384 -3.10 -23.40 -10.77
CA ILE A 384 -3.59 -24.75 -10.47
C ILE A 384 -3.20 -25.73 -11.60
N CYS A 385 -3.22 -25.29 -12.86
CA CYS A 385 -2.78 -26.12 -13.99
C CYS A 385 -1.28 -26.45 -13.97
N SER A 386 -0.46 -25.65 -13.30
CA SER A 386 0.99 -25.90 -13.19
C SER A 386 1.35 -26.84 -12.04
N LEU A 387 0.40 -27.20 -11.17
CA LEU A 387 0.64 -28.18 -10.12
C LEU A 387 0.89 -29.58 -10.70
N GLU A 388 1.75 -30.36 -10.04
CA GLU A 388 1.94 -31.77 -10.39
C GLU A 388 0.64 -32.58 -10.16
N ASP A 389 0.40 -33.61 -11.00
CA ASP A 389 -0.78 -34.50 -10.92
C ASP A 389 -1.07 -34.95 -9.47
N SER A 390 -0.03 -35.36 -8.73
CA SER A 390 -0.16 -35.86 -7.35
C SER A 390 -0.58 -34.79 -6.34
N SER A 391 -0.09 -33.56 -6.51
CA SER A 391 -0.48 -32.42 -5.67
C SER A 391 -1.89 -31.97 -6.00
N PHE A 392 -2.24 -31.92 -7.27
CA PHE A 392 -3.59 -31.58 -7.71
C PHE A 392 -4.61 -32.59 -7.18
N GLU A 393 -4.35 -33.89 -7.30
CA GLU A 393 -5.22 -34.95 -6.77
C GLU A 393 -5.45 -34.80 -5.26
N LYS A 394 -4.37 -34.53 -4.50
CA LYS A 394 -4.44 -34.30 -3.05
C LYS A 394 -5.34 -33.10 -2.68
N ASN A 395 -5.34 -32.06 -3.50
CA ASN A 395 -6.09 -30.82 -3.26
C ASN A 395 -7.44 -30.76 -4.01
N LEU A 396 -7.78 -31.78 -4.80
CA LEU A 396 -8.97 -31.80 -5.65
C LEU A 396 -10.27 -31.62 -4.83
N ALA A 397 -10.38 -32.26 -3.67
CA ALA A 397 -11.54 -32.14 -2.79
C ALA A 397 -11.79 -30.69 -2.33
N ARG A 398 -10.72 -29.89 -2.23
CA ARG A 398 -10.77 -28.49 -1.81
C ARG A 398 -11.15 -27.56 -2.97
N PHE A 399 -10.67 -27.84 -4.18
CA PHE A 399 -10.94 -27.01 -5.35
C PHE A 399 -12.24 -27.36 -6.09
N PHE A 400 -12.63 -28.62 -6.12
CA PHE A 400 -13.78 -29.09 -6.89
C PHE A 400 -15.10 -28.35 -6.57
N PRO A 401 -15.45 -28.08 -5.29
CA PRO A 401 -16.63 -27.27 -4.99
C PRO A 401 -16.54 -25.85 -5.57
N LEU A 402 -15.36 -25.24 -5.60
CA LEU A 402 -15.16 -23.91 -6.17
C LEU A 402 -15.31 -23.93 -7.69
N PHE A 403 -14.74 -24.92 -8.39
CA PHE A 403 -14.91 -25.08 -9.83
C PHE A 403 -16.38 -25.26 -10.21
N SER A 404 -17.11 -26.12 -9.48
CA SER A 404 -18.54 -26.34 -9.73
C SER A 404 -19.35 -25.06 -9.58
N ARG A 405 -18.99 -24.19 -8.63
CA ARG A 405 -19.64 -22.89 -8.44
C ARG A 405 -19.21 -21.89 -9.51
N LEU A 406 -17.93 -21.86 -9.91
CA LEU A 406 -17.45 -21.01 -11.00
C LEU A 406 -18.21 -21.29 -12.31
N ILE A 407 -18.44 -22.56 -12.67
CA ILE A 407 -19.23 -22.94 -13.85
C ILE A 407 -20.66 -22.35 -13.79
N ARG A 408 -21.23 -22.24 -12.59
CA ARG A 408 -22.61 -21.78 -12.36
C ARG A 408 -22.74 -20.26 -12.21
N CYS A 409 -21.63 -19.55 -12.02
CA CYS A 409 -21.63 -18.11 -11.78
C CYS A 409 -21.65 -17.33 -13.10
N GLU A 410 -22.30 -16.16 -13.10
CA GLU A 410 -22.11 -15.18 -14.16
C GLU A 410 -20.78 -14.45 -13.94
N HIS A 411 -19.97 -14.33 -14.98
CA HIS A 411 -18.65 -13.70 -14.91
C HIS A 411 -18.68 -12.27 -15.45
N GLY A 412 -17.78 -11.43 -14.94
CA GLY A 412 -17.58 -10.08 -15.46
C GLY A 412 -16.82 -10.01 -16.80
N SER A 413 -15.99 -11.02 -17.09
CA SER A 413 -15.16 -11.16 -18.30
C SER A 413 -15.23 -12.58 -18.84
N TYR A 414 -15.07 -12.76 -20.16
CA TYR A 414 -15.03 -14.07 -20.81
C TYR A 414 -13.74 -14.84 -20.50
N GLU A 415 -12.67 -14.14 -20.10
CA GLU A 415 -11.34 -14.72 -19.85
C GLU A 415 -11.39 -15.78 -18.74
N VAL A 416 -12.23 -15.57 -17.71
CA VAL A 416 -12.42 -16.54 -16.62
C VAL A 416 -13.03 -17.84 -17.13
N GLN A 417 -14.01 -17.75 -18.05
CA GLN A 417 -14.64 -18.93 -18.64
C GLN A 417 -13.66 -19.70 -19.52
N VAL A 418 -12.83 -19.00 -20.30
CA VAL A 418 -11.79 -19.61 -21.13
C VAL A 418 -10.77 -20.34 -20.26
N ALA A 419 -10.19 -19.67 -19.26
CA ALA A 419 -9.22 -20.27 -18.36
C ALA A 419 -9.80 -21.46 -17.58
N LEU A 420 -11.06 -21.40 -17.16
CA LEU A 420 -11.75 -22.50 -16.50
C LEU A 420 -11.92 -23.70 -17.42
N SER A 421 -12.33 -23.46 -18.68
CA SER A 421 -12.48 -24.51 -19.68
C SER A 421 -11.14 -25.18 -20.01
N GLU A 422 -10.07 -24.40 -20.16
CA GLU A 422 -8.72 -24.90 -20.38
C GLU A 422 -8.24 -25.75 -19.21
N MET A 423 -8.41 -25.25 -17.97
CA MET A 423 -8.03 -25.98 -16.76
C MET A 423 -8.78 -27.31 -16.61
N LEU A 424 -10.10 -27.33 -16.81
CA LEU A 424 -10.89 -28.57 -16.74
C LEU A 424 -10.45 -29.58 -17.82
N SER A 425 -10.10 -29.09 -19.01
CA SER A 425 -9.66 -29.95 -20.12
C SER A 425 -8.26 -30.52 -19.89
N SER A 426 -7.34 -29.73 -19.30
CA SER A 426 -5.94 -30.11 -19.11
C SER A 426 -5.70 -30.94 -17.84
N THR A 427 -6.41 -30.66 -16.74
CA THR A 427 -6.15 -31.30 -15.44
C THR A 427 -7.20 -32.36 -15.09
N VAL A 428 -8.49 -32.04 -15.22
CA VAL A 428 -9.57 -32.94 -14.79
C VAL A 428 -9.84 -34.03 -15.82
N GLY A 429 -9.79 -33.70 -17.12
CA GLY A 429 -9.98 -34.66 -18.21
C GLY A 429 -9.07 -35.88 -18.10
N PRO A 430 -7.72 -35.72 -18.04
CA PRO A 430 -6.79 -36.84 -17.95
C PRO A 430 -6.96 -37.72 -16.71
N ILE A 431 -7.29 -37.13 -15.56
CA ILE A 431 -7.52 -37.87 -14.30
C ILE A 431 -8.77 -38.74 -14.41
N LEU A 432 -9.86 -38.20 -14.97
CA LEU A 432 -11.09 -38.97 -15.19
C LEU A 432 -10.90 -40.10 -16.22
N PHE A 433 -10.07 -39.91 -17.24
CA PHE A 433 -9.73 -40.95 -18.22
C PHE A 433 -8.81 -42.05 -17.65
N ARG A 434 -8.04 -41.78 -16.59
CA ARG A 434 -7.24 -42.82 -15.89
C ARG A 434 -8.08 -43.67 -14.92
N LEU A 435 -9.25 -43.17 -14.50
CA LEU A 435 -10.14 -43.83 -13.54
C LEU A 435 -11.28 -44.63 -14.20
N CYS A 436 -11.54 -44.40 -15.49
CA CYS A 436 -12.43 -45.19 -16.35
C CYS A 436 -11.64 -46.27 -17.09
#